data_AF-A0A9E2M3Y6-F1
#
_entry.id   AF-A0A9E2M3Y6-F1
#
_cell.length_a   1.000
_cell.length_b   1.000
_cell.length_c   1.000
_cell.angle_alpha   90.00
_cell.angle_beta   90.00
_cell.angle_gamma   90.00
#
_symmetry.space_group_name_H-M   'P 1'
#
loop_
_entity.id
_entity.type
_entity.pdbx_description
1 polymer ?
#
loop_
_entity_poly.entity_id
_entity_poly.type
_entity_poly.pdbx_seq_one_letter_code
_entity_poly.pdbx_strand_id
1 'polypeptide(L)'
;MSFGSFEEVVTYAIEKEKEAAAFYDEISSQEKFSGAKELFAGFADEERKHQKMLEGILSDKGKISEYKFEWIPDLKRSNYLVDMEYEKGMHYKDILRIAMKREEKALKFYNDVASENKNEEQVKMFKILAQEEAKHKLGLEKLYDN
;
A
#
# COMPACT_ATOMS: atom_id res chain seq x y z
N MET A 1 0.99 -9.64 -15.46
CA MET A 1 1.73 -10.69 -14.72
C MET A 1 0.93 -11.08 -13.50
N SER A 2 0.81 -12.37 -13.21
CA SER A 2 0.23 -12.92 -11.97
C SER A 2 1.32 -13.07 -10.90
N PHE A 3 0.94 -13.23 -9.64
CA PHE A 3 1.87 -13.67 -8.59
C PHE A 3 2.03 -15.20 -8.62
N GLY A 4 3.27 -15.67 -8.51
CA GLY A 4 3.64 -17.08 -8.50
C GLY A 4 3.97 -17.66 -7.13
N SER A 5 4.24 -16.81 -6.13
CA SER A 5 4.56 -17.26 -4.77
C SER A 5 4.24 -16.19 -3.69
N PHE A 6 4.28 -16.60 -2.43
CA PHE A 6 4.14 -15.69 -1.29
C PHE A 6 5.23 -14.62 -1.29
N GLU A 7 6.47 -15.01 -1.57
CA GLU A 7 7.61 -14.10 -1.68
C GLU A 7 7.41 -13.07 -2.77
N GLU A 8 6.84 -13.44 -3.92
CA GLU A 8 6.51 -12.46 -4.96
C GLU A 8 5.43 -11.47 -4.52
N VAL A 9 4.42 -11.93 -3.77
CA VAL A 9 3.37 -11.07 -3.21
C VAL A 9 3.96 -10.09 -2.20
N VAL A 10 4.77 -10.57 -1.26
CA VAL A 10 5.42 -9.73 -0.24
C VAL A 10 6.43 -8.77 -0.88
N THR A 11 7.21 -9.23 -1.86
CA THR A 11 8.15 -8.36 -2.60
C THR A 11 7.40 -7.24 -3.32
N TYR A 12 6.27 -7.56 -3.94
CA TYR A 12 5.42 -6.54 -4.57
C TYR A 12 4.83 -5.57 -3.56
N ALA A 13 4.35 -6.06 -2.42
CA ALA A 13 3.84 -5.23 -1.33
C ALA A 13 4.92 -4.25 -0.85
N ILE A 14 6.15 -4.73 -0.59
CA ILE A 14 7.29 -3.89 -0.19
C ILE A 14 7.56 -2.77 -1.20
N GLU A 15 7.55 -3.08 -2.49
CA GLU A 15 7.75 -2.04 -3.52
C GLU A 15 6.59 -1.04 -3.53
N LYS A 16 5.36 -1.47 -3.29
CA LYS A 16 4.20 -0.57 -3.19
C LYS A 16 4.27 0.34 -1.97
N GLU A 17 4.70 -0.18 -0.81
CA GLU A 17 4.94 0.63 0.39
C GLU A 17 6.03 1.68 0.18
N LYS A 18 7.12 1.32 -0.51
CA LYS A 18 8.18 2.29 -0.87
C LYS A 18 7.67 3.38 -1.81
N GLU A 19 6.90 3.00 -2.82
CA GLU A 19 6.29 3.94 -3.75
C GLU A 19 5.30 4.87 -3.04
N ALA A 20 4.52 4.37 -2.08
CA ALA A 20 3.59 5.16 -1.28
C ALA A 20 4.32 6.14 -0.35
N ALA A 21 5.33 5.67 0.38
CA ALA A 21 6.16 6.52 1.24
C ALA A 21 6.81 7.68 0.45
N ALA A 22 7.41 7.37 -0.70
CA ALA A 22 8.05 8.37 -1.55
C ALA A 22 7.04 9.38 -2.12
N PHE A 23 5.85 8.91 -2.52
CA PHE A 23 4.77 9.78 -2.96
C PHE A 23 4.34 10.75 -1.86
N TYR A 24 4.17 10.26 -0.63
CA TYR A 24 3.75 11.07 0.51
C TYR A 24 4.82 12.08 0.94
N ASP A 25 6.09 11.69 0.95
CA ASP A 25 7.21 12.62 1.15
C ASP A 25 7.16 13.76 0.13
N GLU A 26 7.01 13.42 -1.15
CA GLU A 26 7.03 14.41 -2.21
C GLU A 26 5.88 15.40 -2.09
N ILE A 27 4.66 14.94 -1.85
CA ILE A 27 3.52 15.86 -1.71
C ILE A 27 3.57 16.65 -0.39
N SER A 28 4.12 16.08 0.69
CA SER A 28 4.31 16.81 1.97
C SER A 28 5.25 18.02 1.82
N SER A 29 6.16 17.96 0.85
CA SER A 29 7.16 19.01 0.60
C SER A 29 6.62 20.21 -0.19
N GLN A 30 5.40 20.14 -0.73
CA GLN A 30 4.88 21.23 -1.57
C GLN A 30 4.09 22.27 -0.82
N GLU A 31 4.29 23.53 -1.20
CA GLU A 31 3.60 24.70 -0.63
C GLU A 31 2.08 24.57 -0.62
N LYS A 32 1.48 24.03 -1.69
CA LYS A 32 0.03 23.82 -1.80
C LYS A 32 -0.53 22.82 -0.78
N PHE A 33 0.32 22.02 -0.15
CA PHE A 33 -0.04 21.08 0.92
C PHE A 33 0.39 21.57 2.31
N SER A 34 0.80 22.83 2.48
CA SER A 34 1.25 23.36 3.76
C SER A 34 0.30 23.07 4.94
N GLY A 35 -1.02 23.15 4.73
CA GLY A 35 -2.04 22.82 5.75
C GLY A 35 -2.27 21.32 6.01
N ALA A 36 -1.76 20.43 5.16
CA ALA A 36 -1.87 18.98 5.26
C ALA A 36 -0.49 18.28 5.34
N LYS A 37 0.58 19.06 5.45
CA LYS A 37 1.97 18.59 5.44
C LYS A 37 2.25 17.53 6.49
N GLU A 38 1.81 17.79 7.73
CA GLU A 38 2.00 16.86 8.85
C GLU A 38 1.24 15.54 8.62
N LEU A 39 0.06 15.59 8.00
CA LEU A 39 -0.70 14.38 7.69
C LEU A 39 0.05 13.51 6.67
N PHE A 40 0.53 14.09 5.57
CA PHE A 40 1.26 13.32 4.56
C PHE A 40 2.60 12.82 5.07
N ALA A 41 3.32 13.61 5.86
CA ALA A 41 4.55 13.13 6.52
C ALA A 41 4.24 11.95 7.46
N GLY A 42 3.11 12.01 8.19
CA GLY A 42 2.62 10.91 9.01
C GLY A 42 2.33 9.65 8.19
N PHE A 43 1.65 9.79 7.04
CA PHE A 43 1.41 8.66 6.13
C PHE A 43 2.74 8.07 5.63
N ALA A 44 3.68 8.88 5.16
CA ALA A 44 4.99 8.40 4.73
C ALA A 44 5.71 7.59 5.82
N ASP A 45 5.61 8.01 7.09
CA ASP A 45 6.17 7.27 8.22
C ASP A 45 5.45 5.96 8.53
N GLU A 46 4.14 5.89 8.29
CA GLU A 46 3.34 4.66 8.42
C GLU A 46 3.68 3.65 7.33
N GLU A 47 3.79 4.08 6.06
CA GLU A 47 4.20 3.18 4.96
C GLU A 47 5.61 2.62 5.16
N ARG A 48 6.54 3.42 5.70
CA ARG A 48 7.87 2.90 6.07
C ARG A 48 7.82 1.86 7.19
N LYS A 49 6.83 1.92 8.09
CA LYS A 49 6.63 0.88 9.11
C LYS A 49 6.07 -0.39 8.47
N HIS A 50 5.11 -0.25 7.55
CA HIS A 50 4.57 -1.37 6.77
C HIS A 50 5.68 -2.06 5.97
N GLN A 51 6.49 -1.29 5.24
CA GLN A 51 7.67 -1.77 4.52
C GLN A 51 8.57 -2.62 5.42
N LYS A 52 8.99 -2.08 6.58
CA LYS A 52 9.87 -2.78 7.53
C LYS A 52 9.24 -4.07 8.06
N MET A 53 7.93 -4.07 8.31
CA MET A 53 7.20 -5.24 8.76
C MET A 53 7.25 -6.35 7.70
N LEU A 54 7.01 -6.01 6.43
CA LEU A 54 7.05 -6.94 5.30
C LEU A 54 8.48 -7.46 5.01
N GLU A 55 9.49 -6.59 5.08
CA GLU A 55 10.91 -6.96 4.93
C GLU A 55 11.38 -7.92 6.03
N GLY A 56 10.90 -7.73 7.27
CA GLY A 56 11.18 -8.62 8.39
C GLY A 56 10.66 -10.04 8.14
N ILE A 57 9.51 -10.17 7.49
CA ILE A 57 8.90 -11.46 7.14
C ILE A 57 9.69 -12.15 6.05
N LEU A 58 10.11 -11.42 5.01
CA LEU A 58 10.93 -11.97 3.92
C LEU A 58 12.29 -12.48 4.44
N SER A 59 12.82 -11.83 5.48
CA SER A 59 14.12 -12.16 6.06
C SER A 59 14.08 -13.39 6.98
N ASP A 60 12.93 -13.74 7.54
CA ASP A 60 12.73 -14.93 8.37
C ASP A 60 12.55 -16.19 7.50
N LYS A 61 13.65 -16.63 6.88
CA LYS A 61 13.70 -17.76 5.94
C LYS A 61 13.16 -19.08 6.51
N GLY A 62 13.17 -19.24 7.84
CA GLY A 62 12.68 -20.46 8.52
C GLY A 62 11.17 -20.60 8.51
N LYS A 63 10.43 -19.48 8.41
CA LYS A 63 8.98 -19.50 8.22
C LYS A 63 8.61 -19.76 6.76
N ILE A 64 9.34 -19.14 5.83
CA ILE A 64 9.02 -19.15 4.40
C ILE A 64 9.16 -20.55 3.74
N SER A 65 10.19 -21.32 4.11
CA SER A 65 10.49 -22.60 3.45
C SER A 65 9.48 -23.74 3.71
N GLU A 66 8.58 -23.60 4.70
CA GLU A 66 7.52 -24.59 4.97
C GLU A 66 6.22 -24.28 4.21
N TYR A 67 6.13 -23.13 3.53
CA TYR A 67 4.88 -22.70 2.92
C TYR A 67 4.67 -23.31 1.54
N LYS A 68 3.72 -24.25 1.45
CA LYS A 68 3.04 -24.55 0.19
C LYS A 68 2.05 -23.42 -0.09
N PHE A 69 2.52 -22.40 -0.79
CA PHE A 69 1.61 -21.46 -1.44
C PHE A 69 0.82 -22.24 -2.49
N GLU A 70 -0.45 -22.51 -2.20
CA GLU A 70 -1.35 -22.97 -3.27
C GLU A 70 -1.58 -21.80 -4.21
N TRP A 71 -1.51 -22.08 -5.51
CA TRP A 71 -1.71 -21.08 -6.54
C TRP A 71 -2.99 -20.30 -6.27
N ILE A 72 -2.84 -19.00 -5.99
CA ILE A 72 -3.97 -18.09 -5.84
C ILE A 72 -4.50 -17.77 -7.25
N PRO A 73 -5.74 -18.14 -7.58
CA PRO A 73 -6.30 -17.84 -8.88
C PRO A 73 -6.41 -16.32 -9.09
N ASP A 74 -5.78 -15.82 -10.16
CA ASP A 74 -6.07 -14.53 -10.81
C ASP A 74 -5.73 -13.21 -10.07
N LEU A 75 -4.82 -13.19 -9.08
CA LEU A 75 -4.23 -11.93 -8.60
C LEU A 75 -3.29 -11.34 -9.67
N LYS A 76 -3.84 -10.54 -10.59
CA LYS A 76 -3.08 -9.83 -11.64
C LYS A 76 -2.56 -8.50 -11.11
N ARG A 77 -1.23 -8.28 -11.20
CA ARG A 77 -0.57 -7.01 -10.78
C ARG A 77 -1.22 -5.76 -11.37
N SER A 78 -1.74 -5.85 -12.61
CA SER A 78 -2.42 -4.75 -13.29
C SER A 78 -3.68 -4.27 -12.58
N ASN A 79 -4.36 -5.12 -11.79
CA ASN A 79 -5.58 -4.74 -11.08
C ASN A 79 -5.32 -3.67 -10.00
N TYR A 80 -4.06 -3.57 -9.55
CA TYR A 80 -3.60 -2.71 -8.45
C TYR A 80 -2.79 -1.51 -8.94
N LEU A 81 -2.64 -1.33 -10.26
CA LEU A 81 -2.04 -0.12 -10.80
C LEU A 81 -3.01 1.05 -10.68
N VAL A 82 -2.45 2.24 -10.46
CA VAL A 82 -3.18 3.50 -10.54
C VAL A 82 -2.95 4.06 -11.94
N ASP A 83 -4.04 4.33 -12.65
CA ASP A 83 -4.01 4.77 -14.05
C ASP A 83 -3.58 6.24 -14.23
N MET A 84 -3.31 6.95 -13.12
CA MET A 84 -2.95 8.36 -13.09
C MET A 84 -1.61 8.55 -12.39
N GLU A 85 -0.64 9.08 -13.12
CA GLU A 85 0.67 9.40 -12.58
C GLU A 85 0.66 10.79 -11.93
N TYR A 86 1.52 10.93 -10.93
CA TYR A 86 1.68 12.20 -10.27
C TYR A 86 2.61 13.12 -11.07
N GLU A 87 2.13 14.31 -11.43
CA GLU A 87 2.91 15.37 -12.07
C GLU A 87 3.06 16.61 -11.20
N LYS A 88 4.26 17.19 -11.19
CA LYS A 88 4.53 18.43 -10.50
C LYS A 88 3.73 19.57 -11.12
N GLY A 89 3.01 20.31 -10.27
CA GLY A 89 2.15 21.42 -10.70
C GLY A 89 0.67 21.04 -10.88
N MET A 90 0.29 19.76 -10.73
CA MET A 90 -1.13 19.37 -10.69
C MET A 90 -1.89 20.10 -9.58
N HIS A 91 -3.19 20.27 -9.81
CA HIS A 91 -4.09 20.88 -8.86
C HIS A 91 -4.23 20.02 -7.59
N TYR A 92 -4.37 20.69 -6.44
CA TYR A 92 -4.44 20.06 -5.12
C TYR A 92 -5.47 18.91 -5.06
N LYS A 93 -6.69 19.16 -5.58
CA LYS A 93 -7.77 18.16 -5.60
C LYS A 93 -7.47 16.94 -6.48
N ASP A 94 -6.73 17.11 -7.57
CA ASP A 94 -6.38 15.98 -8.43
C ASP A 94 -5.32 15.10 -7.78
N ILE A 95 -4.37 15.70 -7.04
CA ILE A 95 -3.39 14.95 -6.26
C ILE A 95 -4.05 14.18 -5.13
N LEU A 96 -5.01 14.77 -4.42
CA LEU A 96 -5.80 14.04 -3.43
C LEU A 96 -6.57 12.88 -4.08
N ARG A 97 -7.11 13.06 -5.29
CA ARG A 97 -7.77 11.97 -6.03
C ARG A 97 -6.79 10.85 -6.37
N ILE A 98 -5.57 11.17 -6.76
CA ILE A 98 -4.51 10.18 -7.00
C ILE A 98 -4.18 9.46 -5.69
N ALA A 99 -3.94 10.19 -4.60
CA ALA A 99 -3.65 9.61 -3.29
C ALA A 99 -4.76 8.63 -2.87
N MET A 100 -6.03 9.05 -2.91
CA MET A 100 -7.17 8.19 -2.57
C MET A 100 -7.24 6.93 -3.44
N LYS A 101 -6.88 7.04 -4.72
CA LYS A 101 -6.82 5.89 -5.63
C LYS A 101 -5.67 4.96 -5.32
N ARG A 102 -4.51 5.47 -4.90
CA ARG A 102 -3.38 4.65 -4.42
C ARG A 102 -3.80 3.82 -3.20
N GLU A 103 -4.40 4.48 -2.19
CA GLU A 103 -4.93 3.81 -1.00
C GLU A 103 -6.00 2.77 -1.33
N GLU A 104 -6.93 3.09 -2.24
CA GLU A 104 -7.97 2.16 -2.68
C GLU A 104 -7.38 0.90 -3.32
N LYS A 105 -6.30 1.04 -4.11
CA LYS A 105 -5.62 -0.10 -4.74
C LYS A 105 -4.82 -0.93 -3.74
N ALA A 106 -4.13 -0.30 -2.79
CA ALA A 106 -3.42 -0.98 -1.72
C ALA A 106 -4.38 -1.74 -0.79
N LEU A 107 -5.45 -1.07 -0.35
CA LEU A 107 -6.54 -1.69 0.40
C LEU A 107 -7.12 -2.92 -0.31
N LYS A 108 -7.40 -2.79 -1.61
CA LYS A 108 -7.91 -3.92 -2.40
C LYS A 108 -6.89 -5.05 -2.48
N PHE A 109 -5.63 -4.72 -2.75
CA PHE A 109 -4.55 -5.69 -2.83
C PHE A 109 -4.44 -6.50 -1.54
N TYR A 110 -4.38 -5.84 -0.38
CA TYR A 110 -4.26 -6.52 0.90
C TYR A 110 -5.47 -7.36 1.26
N ASN A 111 -6.69 -6.92 0.93
CA ASN A 111 -7.88 -7.74 1.12
C ASN A 111 -7.88 -8.98 0.22
N ASP A 112 -7.55 -8.83 -1.07
CA ASP A 112 -7.53 -9.95 -2.01
C ASP A 112 -6.47 -10.98 -1.60
N VAL A 113 -5.28 -10.54 -1.18
CA VAL A 113 -4.23 -11.43 -0.68
C VAL A 113 -4.65 -12.10 0.64
N ALA A 114 -5.30 -11.37 1.55
CA ALA A 114 -5.80 -11.94 2.80
C ALA A 114 -6.89 -12.99 2.58
N SER A 115 -7.78 -12.84 1.59
CA SER A 115 -8.86 -13.80 1.34
C SER A 115 -8.37 -15.10 0.72
N GLU A 116 -7.28 -15.03 -0.04
CA GLU A 116 -6.74 -16.16 -0.80
C GLU A 116 -5.64 -16.92 -0.04
N ASN A 117 -5.25 -16.42 1.14
CA ASN A 117 -4.22 -17.01 1.97
C ASN A 117 -4.82 -17.97 3.00
N LYS A 118 -4.21 -19.16 3.16
CA LYS A 118 -4.64 -20.18 4.13
C LYS A 118 -3.94 -20.06 5.49
N ASN A 119 -2.87 -19.28 5.58
CA ASN A 119 -2.11 -19.12 6.81
C ASN A 119 -2.70 -17.99 7.67
N GLU A 120 -3.21 -18.32 8.85
CA GLU A 120 -3.89 -17.36 9.74
C GLU A 120 -2.99 -16.19 10.18
N GLU A 121 -1.69 -16.40 10.41
CA GLU A 121 -0.77 -15.30 10.78
C GLU A 121 -0.63 -14.29 9.62
N GLN A 122 -0.50 -14.80 8.39
CA GLN A 122 -0.38 -13.97 7.19
C GLN A 122 -1.69 -13.25 6.87
N VAL A 123 -2.83 -13.94 6.98
CA VAL A 123 -4.17 -13.34 6.85
C VAL A 123 -4.34 -12.20 7.85
N LYS A 124 -3.95 -12.41 9.11
CA LYS A 124 -4.05 -11.38 10.15
C LYS A 124 -3.19 -10.16 9.81
N MET A 125 -1.97 -10.37 9.35
CA MET A 125 -1.11 -9.28 8.89
C MET A 125 -1.74 -8.49 7.75
N PHE A 126 -2.14 -9.15 6.66
CA PHE A 126 -2.70 -8.45 5.50
C PHE A 126 -3.99 -7.70 5.87
N LYS A 127 -4.79 -8.21 6.81
CA LYS A 127 -5.93 -7.48 7.37
C LYS A 127 -5.55 -6.25 8.17
N ILE A 128 -4.43 -6.29 8.90
CA ILE A 128 -3.90 -5.10 9.60
C ILE A 128 -3.50 -4.05 8.58
N LEU A 129 -2.71 -4.42 7.57
CA LEU A 129 -2.29 -3.50 6.50
C LEU A 129 -3.51 -2.91 5.79
N ALA A 130 -4.45 -3.74 5.34
CA ALA A 130 -5.71 -3.28 4.75
C ALA A 130 -6.47 -2.28 5.66
N GLN A 131 -6.47 -2.48 6.98
CA GLN A 131 -7.10 -1.56 7.90
C GLN A 131 -6.38 -0.20 7.97
N GLU A 132 -5.05 -0.18 7.91
CA GLU A 132 -4.28 1.06 7.87
C GLU A 132 -4.51 1.84 6.56
N GLU A 133 -4.47 1.18 5.39
CA GLU A 133 -4.81 1.82 4.10
C GLU A 133 -6.21 2.44 4.11
N ALA A 134 -7.18 1.76 4.74
CA ALA A 134 -8.54 2.28 4.88
C ALA A 134 -8.58 3.56 5.73
N LYS A 135 -7.74 3.69 6.76
CA LYS A 135 -7.63 4.90 7.57
C LYS A 135 -6.97 6.03 6.79
N HIS A 136 -5.92 5.75 6.04
CA HIS A 136 -5.27 6.73 5.17
C HIS A 136 -6.26 7.28 4.15
N LYS A 137 -6.97 6.39 3.44
CA LYS A 137 -8.03 6.75 2.50
C LYS A 137 -9.07 7.67 3.14
N LEU A 138 -9.57 7.33 4.32
CA LEU A 138 -10.53 8.15 5.04
C LEU A 138 -9.95 9.53 5.42
N GLY A 139 -8.67 9.59 5.79
CA GLY A 139 -7.97 10.85 6.04
C GLY A 139 -7.92 11.74 4.80
N LEU A 140 -7.66 11.15 3.63
CA LEU A 140 -7.63 11.86 2.34
C LEU A 140 -9.03 12.32 1.89
N GLU A 141 -10.05 11.48 2.06
CA GLU A 141 -11.45 11.82 1.75
C GLU A 141 -11.89 13.05 2.55
N LYS A 142 -11.55 13.09 3.85
CA LYS A 142 -11.79 14.28 4.70
C LYS A 142 -11.06 15.52 4.20
N LEU A 143 -9.83 15.39 3.70
CA LEU A 143 -9.12 16.54 3.12
C LEU A 143 -9.74 17.00 1.80
N TYR A 144 -10.32 16.09 1.02
CA TYR A 144 -10.89 16.40 -0.29
C TYR A 144 -12.25 17.13 -0.18
N ASP A 145 -13.04 16.77 0.83
CA ASP A 145 -14.37 17.31 1.10
C ASP A 145 -14.33 18.70 1.77
N ASN A 146 -13.20 19.08 2.38
CA ASN A 146 -12.96 20.42 2.92
C ASN A 146 -12.50 21.42 1.84
#